data_AF-A0A9N9HPW2-F1
#
_entry.id   AF-A0A9N9HPW2-F1
#
_cell.length_a   1.000
_cell.length_b   1.000
_cell.length_c   1.000
_cell.angle_alpha   90.00
_cell.angle_beta   90.00
_cell.angle_gamma   90.00
#
_symmetry.space_group_name_H-M   'P 1'
#
loop_
_entity.id
_entity.type
_entity.pdbx_description
1 polymer ?
#
loop_
_entity_poly.entity_id
_entity_poly.type
_entity_poly.pdbx_seq_one_letter_code
_entity_poly.pdbx_strand_id
1 'polypeptide(L)'
;TRIKAGYAYTVNWNATNQVWNQDGGANSSITSTHHSNLRTFYIKAMLSSLPTLSHMITRNPNVYKSSVCPRCKITTETNEHIWTCNQSIQIRNNIFDKFPNKLANAILKHITLDPNDITQQCNNFCYNAKFLNQPHYNSVAIGRKPGYIDAFNGFVPEELVTFIRQHILSYQTAANTAAQLIHWISLKGYKKIWIT
;
A
#
# COMPACT_ATOMS: atom_id res chain seq x y z
N THR A 1 -21.69 24.52 1.36
CA THR A 1 -20.62 25.08 0.50
C THR A 1 -19.29 24.51 0.98
N ARG A 2 -18.79 23.43 0.35
CA ARG A 2 -17.54 22.78 0.78
C ARG A 2 -16.36 23.64 0.33
N ILE A 3 -15.59 24.13 1.30
CA ILE A 3 -14.35 24.85 1.10
C ILE A 3 -13.38 23.92 0.35
N LYS A 4 -13.23 24.13 -0.97
CA LYS A 4 -12.10 23.64 -1.76
C LYS A 4 -10.92 24.58 -1.52
N ALA A 5 -10.30 24.50 -0.35
CA ALA A 5 -8.95 25.03 -0.18
C ALA A 5 -7.99 24.01 -0.82
N GLY A 6 -7.10 24.49 -1.69
CA GLY A 6 -6.25 23.70 -2.57
C GLY A 6 -5.21 22.83 -1.86
N TYR A 7 -5.65 21.78 -1.18
CA TYR A 7 -4.80 20.66 -0.83
C TYR A 7 -4.91 19.62 -1.94
N ALA A 8 -3.80 19.37 -2.66
CA ALA A 8 -3.71 18.19 -3.51
C ALA A 8 -3.90 16.97 -2.61
N TYR A 9 -5.02 16.26 -2.75
CA TYR A 9 -5.23 15.00 -2.03
C TYR A 9 -4.09 14.06 -2.42
N THR A 10 -3.28 13.67 -1.45
CA THR A 10 -2.12 12.79 -1.68
C THR A 10 -2.54 11.32 -1.74
N VAL A 11 -3.71 11.01 -1.16
CA VAL A 11 -4.38 9.72 -1.16
C VAL A 11 -5.68 9.82 -1.95
N ASN A 12 -5.90 8.88 -2.87
CA ASN A 12 -7.17 8.68 -3.53
C ASN A 12 -8.09 7.85 -2.62
N TRP A 13 -8.95 8.52 -1.86
CA TRP A 13 -9.84 7.85 -0.90
C TRP A 13 -10.87 6.91 -1.55
N ASN A 14 -11.35 7.24 -2.76
CA ASN A 14 -12.29 6.39 -3.47
C ASN A 14 -11.65 5.05 -3.86
N ALA A 15 -10.47 5.09 -4.49
CA ALA A 15 -9.71 3.90 -4.84
C ALA A 15 -9.24 3.13 -3.59
N THR A 16 -8.80 3.83 -2.54
CA THR A 16 -8.43 3.22 -1.26
C THR A 16 -9.60 2.45 -0.65
N ASN A 17 -10.81 3.02 -0.67
CA ASN A 17 -12.00 2.33 -0.20
C ASN A 17 -12.28 1.06 -1.01
N GLN A 18 -11.97 1.02 -2.31
CA GLN A 18 -12.09 -0.21 -3.10
C GLN A 18 -11.06 -1.27 -2.69
N VAL A 19 -9.82 -0.88 -2.34
CA VAL A 19 -8.80 -1.81 -1.83
C VAL A 19 -9.28 -2.54 -0.58
N TRP A 20 -9.88 -1.78 0.35
CA TRP A 20 -10.34 -2.31 1.64
C TRP A 20 -11.64 -3.12 1.56
N ASN A 21 -12.39 -3.00 0.45
CA ASN A 21 -13.66 -3.68 0.22
C ASN A 21 -13.65 -4.56 -1.06
N GLN A 22 -12.47 -5.04 -1.48
CA GLN A 22 -12.31 -5.72 -2.78
C GLN A 22 -13.17 -6.98 -2.94
N ASP A 23 -13.46 -7.67 -1.84
CA ASP A 23 -14.19 -8.94 -1.82
C ASP A 23 -15.66 -8.80 -1.39
N GLY A 24 -16.19 -7.57 -1.46
CA GLY A 24 -17.55 -7.23 -1.03
C GLY A 24 -17.56 -6.02 -0.10
N GLY A 25 -18.54 -5.13 -0.31
CA GLY A 25 -18.76 -3.98 0.57
C GLY A 25 -19.22 -4.41 1.96
N ALA A 26 -19.26 -3.47 2.92
CA ALA A 26 -19.76 -3.75 4.27
C ALA A 26 -21.18 -4.38 4.32
N ASN A 27 -21.95 -4.22 3.24
CA ASN A 27 -23.31 -4.74 3.09
C ASN A 27 -23.41 -5.99 2.20
N SER A 28 -22.29 -6.62 1.81
CA SER A 28 -22.35 -7.85 1.04
C SER A 28 -22.60 -9.05 1.95
N SER A 29 -23.51 -9.94 1.54
CA SER A 29 -23.77 -11.22 2.23
C SER A 29 -22.67 -12.28 2.02
N ILE A 30 -21.55 -11.90 1.40
CA ILE A 30 -20.42 -12.77 1.09
C ILE A 30 -19.32 -12.47 2.10
N THR A 31 -19.03 -13.41 2.99
CA THR A 31 -17.94 -13.28 3.96
C THR A 31 -17.14 -14.58 4.02
N SER A 32 -15.82 -14.49 3.88
CA SER A 32 -14.90 -15.59 4.16
C SER A 32 -13.97 -15.21 5.31
N THR A 33 -13.40 -16.21 5.97
CA THR A 33 -12.36 -16.00 6.99
C THR A 33 -11.17 -15.22 6.42
N HIS A 34 -10.82 -15.48 5.16
CA HIS A 34 -9.76 -14.75 4.47
C HIS A 34 -10.08 -13.25 4.37
N HIS A 35 -11.28 -12.90 3.91
CA HIS A 35 -11.71 -11.51 3.75
C HIS A 35 -11.79 -10.79 5.10
N SER A 36 -12.32 -11.48 6.12
CA SER A 36 -12.44 -10.93 7.47
C SER A 36 -11.08 -10.62 8.09
N ASN A 37 -10.10 -11.51 7.90
CA ASN A 37 -8.73 -11.30 8.39
C ASN A 37 -8.02 -10.17 7.66
N LEU A 38 -8.14 -10.11 6.33
CA LEU A 38 -7.50 -9.05 5.54
C LEU A 38 -8.11 -7.67 5.84
N ARG A 39 -9.44 -7.59 6.01
CA ARG A 39 -10.12 -6.36 6.42
C ARG A 39 -9.72 -5.92 7.82
N THR A 40 -9.63 -6.86 8.76
CA THR A 40 -9.12 -6.60 10.11
C THR A 40 -7.68 -6.10 10.07
N PHE A 41 -6.84 -6.68 9.21
CA PHE A 41 -5.49 -6.19 8.97
C PHE A 41 -5.49 -4.74 8.49
N TYR A 42 -6.27 -4.39 7.46
CA TYR A 42 -6.36 -3.02 6.95
C TYR A 42 -6.77 -2.01 8.03
N ILE A 43 -7.82 -2.34 8.81
CA ILE A 43 -8.29 -1.47 9.90
C ILE A 43 -7.19 -1.26 10.93
N LYS A 44 -6.54 -2.34 11.38
CA LYS A 44 -5.45 -2.26 12.36
C LYS A 44 -4.23 -1.51 11.81
N ALA A 45 -3.88 -1.71 10.53
CA ALA A 45 -2.78 -1.03 9.88
C ALA A 45 -3.03 0.48 9.74
N MET A 46 -4.24 0.86 9.31
CA MET A 46 -4.68 2.25 9.23
C MET A 46 -4.60 2.96 10.58
N LEU A 47 -5.06 2.31 11.64
CA LEU A 47 -5.05 2.85 13.00
C LEU A 47 -3.68 2.73 13.69
N SER A 48 -2.64 2.27 12.97
CA SER A 48 -1.33 1.95 13.55
C SER A 48 -1.45 1.11 14.81
N SER A 49 -2.35 0.13 14.80
CA SER A 49 -2.71 -0.72 15.94
C SER A 49 -2.46 -2.20 15.65
N LEU A 50 -1.57 -2.52 14.71
CA LEU A 50 -1.12 -3.90 14.50
C LEU A 50 -0.55 -4.46 15.83
N PRO A 51 -0.75 -5.76 16.12
CA PRO A 51 -0.26 -6.41 17.34
C PRO A 51 1.26 -6.63 17.30
N THR A 52 2.01 -5.53 17.23
CA THR A 52 3.48 -5.51 17.29
C THR A 52 3.96 -5.74 18.72
N LEU A 53 5.17 -6.26 18.91
CA LEU A 53 5.68 -6.52 20.26
C LEU A 53 5.72 -5.27 21.14
N SER A 54 5.95 -4.08 20.58
CA SER A 54 5.83 -2.82 21.33
C SER A 54 4.42 -2.58 21.88
N HIS A 55 3.36 -2.97 21.16
CA HIS A 55 1.99 -2.92 21.68
C HIS A 55 1.65 -4.08 22.61
N MET A 56 2.14 -5.29 22.30
CA MET A 56 1.83 -6.48 23.06
C MET A 56 2.43 -6.42 24.47
N ILE A 57 3.65 -5.89 24.61
CA ILE A 57 4.27 -5.68 25.93
C ILE A 57 3.53 -4.64 26.76
N THR A 58 3.06 -3.56 26.15
CA THR A 58 2.27 -2.54 26.86
C THR A 58 0.93 -3.08 27.34
N ARG A 59 0.28 -3.93 26.53
CA ARG A 59 -1.03 -4.52 26.87
C ARG A 59 -0.93 -5.67 27.87
N ASN A 60 0.13 -6.47 27.81
CA ASN A 60 0.30 -7.63 28.68
C ASN A 60 1.80 -7.90 29.01
N PRO A 61 2.38 -7.11 29.93
CA PRO A 61 3.81 -7.21 30.29
C PRO A 61 4.16 -8.51 31.04
N ASN A 62 3.16 -9.20 31.60
CA ASN A 62 3.36 -10.49 32.25
C ASN A 62 3.67 -11.60 31.24
N VAL A 63 3.10 -11.52 30.04
CA VAL A 63 3.30 -12.51 28.96
C VAL A 63 4.46 -12.13 28.06
N TYR A 64 4.56 -10.87 27.64
CA TYR A 64 5.59 -10.41 26.71
C TYR A 64 6.74 -9.77 27.48
N LYS A 65 7.94 -10.33 27.36
CA LYS A 65 9.14 -9.88 28.12
C LYS A 65 10.06 -8.95 27.35
N SER A 66 9.89 -8.85 26.05
CA SER A 66 10.70 -8.01 25.19
C SER A 66 9.86 -7.41 24.07
N SER A 67 10.18 -6.17 23.70
CA SER A 67 9.62 -5.49 22.53
C SER A 67 10.52 -5.60 21.30
N VAL A 68 11.67 -6.27 21.41
CA VAL A 68 12.66 -6.41 20.34
C VAL A 68 12.09 -7.25 19.19
N CYS A 69 12.27 -6.76 17.95
CA CYS A 69 11.81 -7.45 16.76
C CYS A 69 12.37 -8.86 16.65
N PRO A 70 11.51 -9.88 16.46
CA PRO A 70 11.94 -11.26 16.39
C PRO A 70 12.72 -11.56 15.11
N ARG A 71 12.55 -10.73 14.07
CA ARG A 71 13.27 -10.86 12.79
C ARG A 71 14.69 -10.36 12.90
N CYS A 72 14.87 -9.06 13.19
CA CYS A 72 16.21 -8.47 13.22
C CYS A 72 16.94 -8.68 14.54
N LYS A 73 16.22 -8.89 15.65
CA LYS A 73 16.75 -9.03 17.01
C LYS A 73 17.57 -7.83 17.52
N ILE A 74 17.42 -6.66 16.88
CA ILE A 74 18.25 -5.46 17.17
C ILE A 74 17.40 -4.30 17.70
N THR A 75 16.29 -3.99 17.04
CA THR A 75 15.45 -2.81 17.36
C THR A 75 14.06 -3.22 17.83
N THR A 76 13.36 -2.33 18.53
CA THR A 76 11.96 -2.54 18.95
C THR A 76 11.04 -2.72 17.74
N GLU A 77 10.17 -3.73 17.80
CA GLU A 77 9.13 -3.95 16.79
C GLU A 77 7.96 -2.96 16.99
N THR A 78 7.93 -1.95 16.13
CA THR A 78 6.83 -0.99 16.01
C THR A 78 6.02 -1.27 14.74
N ASN A 79 4.87 -0.59 14.59
CA ASN A 79 4.06 -0.66 13.36
C ASN A 79 4.86 -0.27 12.12
N GLU A 80 5.76 0.71 12.26
CA GLU A 80 6.64 1.14 11.16
C GLU A 80 7.77 0.13 10.94
N HIS A 81 8.40 -0.36 12.01
CA HIS A 81 9.56 -1.25 11.92
C HIS A 81 9.27 -2.52 11.13
N ILE A 82 8.06 -3.09 11.21
CA ILE A 82 7.71 -4.31 10.47
C ILE A 82 7.97 -4.16 8.97
N TRP A 83 7.72 -2.98 8.42
CA TRP A 83 7.86 -2.68 6.99
C TRP A 83 9.27 -2.19 6.62
N THR A 84 9.98 -1.61 7.58
CA THR A 84 11.34 -1.07 7.40
C THR A 84 12.45 -2.00 7.88
N CYS A 85 12.09 -3.12 8.52
CA CYS A 85 13.00 -4.11 9.08
C CYS A 85 14.00 -4.59 8.02
N ASN A 86 15.29 -4.60 8.38
CA ASN A 86 16.36 -5.02 7.47
C ASN A 86 16.19 -6.46 6.95
N GLN A 87 15.64 -7.35 7.78
CA GLN A 87 15.31 -8.73 7.40
C GLN A 87 14.11 -8.83 6.44
N SER A 88 13.31 -7.78 6.29
CA SER A 88 12.18 -7.72 5.36
C SER A 88 12.50 -6.98 4.06
N ILE A 89 13.69 -6.35 3.95
CA ILE A 89 14.11 -5.57 2.77
C ILE A 89 14.08 -6.40 1.49
N GLN A 90 14.63 -7.63 1.52
CA GLN A 90 14.66 -8.47 0.33
C GLN A 90 13.26 -8.84 -0.15
N ILE A 91 12.33 -9.11 0.77
CA ILE A 91 10.93 -9.42 0.45
C ILE A 91 10.25 -8.18 -0.16
N ARG A 92 10.48 -7.01 0.44
CA ARG A 92 9.97 -5.73 -0.05
C ARG A 92 10.47 -5.42 -1.46
N ASN A 93 11.78 -5.50 -1.69
CA ASN A 93 12.40 -5.22 -2.99
C ASN A 93 11.84 -6.19 -4.05
N ASN A 94 11.75 -7.49 -3.74
CA ASN A 94 11.12 -8.47 -4.64
C ASN A 94 9.66 -8.16 -5.02
N ILE A 95 8.91 -7.47 -4.16
CA ILE A 95 7.54 -7.01 -4.47
C ILE A 95 7.62 -5.82 -5.43
N PHE A 96 8.42 -4.80 -5.11
CA PHE A 96 8.49 -3.57 -5.90
C PHE A 96 9.25 -3.71 -7.22
N ASP A 97 10.25 -4.59 -7.32
CA ASP A 97 10.94 -4.92 -8.57
C ASP A 97 9.98 -5.49 -9.62
N LYS A 98 8.90 -6.14 -9.17
CA LYS A 98 7.86 -6.69 -10.07
C LYS A 98 6.79 -5.65 -10.41
N PHE A 99 6.68 -4.56 -9.66
CA PHE A 99 5.61 -3.59 -9.80
C PHE A 99 5.56 -2.90 -11.17
N PRO A 100 6.67 -2.45 -11.77
CA PRO A 100 6.64 -1.82 -13.10
C PRO A 100 6.00 -2.71 -14.17
N ASN A 101 6.36 -3.99 -14.21
CA ASN A 101 5.78 -4.95 -15.15
C ASN A 101 4.28 -5.20 -14.88
N LYS A 102 3.84 -5.16 -13.61
CA LYS A 102 2.41 -5.27 -13.28
C LYS A 102 1.65 -4.03 -13.73
N LEU A 103 2.22 -2.85 -13.52
CA LEU A 103 1.65 -1.58 -13.94
C LEU A 103 1.49 -1.52 -15.46
N ALA A 104 2.55 -1.84 -16.20
CA ALA A 104 2.52 -1.89 -17.67
C ALA A 104 1.45 -2.85 -18.18
N ASN A 105 1.44 -4.09 -17.69
CA ASN A 105 0.43 -5.09 -18.06
C ASN A 105 -1.00 -4.67 -17.69
N ALA A 106 -1.18 -3.91 -16.61
CA ALA A 106 -2.49 -3.42 -16.21
C ALA A 106 -2.99 -2.30 -17.14
N ILE A 107 -2.09 -1.42 -17.59
CA ILE A 107 -2.41 -0.36 -18.56
C ILE A 107 -2.71 -0.97 -19.94
N LEU A 108 -1.85 -1.87 -20.42
CA LEU A 108 -1.97 -2.50 -21.75
C LEU A 108 -3.28 -3.30 -21.94
N LYS A 109 -3.96 -3.71 -20.86
CA LYS A 109 -5.30 -4.32 -20.95
C LYS A 109 -6.38 -3.36 -21.45
N HIS A 110 -6.14 -2.06 -21.39
CA HIS A 110 -7.12 -1.01 -21.68
C HIS A 110 -6.78 -0.20 -22.93
N ILE A 111 -5.63 -0.43 -23.55
CA ILE A 111 -5.14 0.35 -24.70
C ILE A 111 -4.47 -0.55 -25.73
N THR A 112 -4.39 -0.05 -26.97
CA THR A 112 -3.68 -0.68 -28.09
C THR A 112 -2.47 0.16 -28.49
N LEU A 113 -1.54 0.38 -27.56
CA LEU A 113 -0.24 1.04 -27.81
C LEU A 113 0.90 0.02 -27.86
N ASP A 114 2.06 0.43 -28.40
CA ASP A 114 3.28 -0.38 -28.40
C ASP A 114 3.67 -0.76 -26.95
N PRO A 115 3.74 -2.06 -26.61
CA PRO A 115 4.12 -2.54 -25.28
C PRO A 115 5.47 -2.02 -24.78
N ASN A 116 6.42 -1.73 -25.68
CA ASN A 116 7.76 -1.31 -25.31
C ASN A 116 7.78 0.12 -24.74
N ASP A 117 7.04 1.04 -25.36
CA ASP A 117 6.92 2.43 -24.90
C ASP A 117 6.26 2.51 -23.51
N ILE A 118 5.15 1.80 -23.32
CA ILE A 118 4.45 1.75 -22.03
C ILE A 118 5.33 1.17 -20.92
N THR A 119 6.09 0.11 -21.23
CA THR A 119 7.00 -0.50 -20.26
C THR A 119 8.08 0.50 -19.82
N GLN A 120 8.66 1.23 -20.76
CA GLN A 120 9.66 2.26 -20.45
C GLN A 120 9.07 3.39 -19.59
N GLN A 121 7.88 3.89 -19.94
CA GLN A 121 7.20 4.93 -19.15
C GLN A 121 6.87 4.45 -17.73
N CYS A 122 6.41 3.20 -17.57
CA CYS A 122 6.15 2.61 -16.26
C CYS A 122 7.42 2.48 -15.42
N ASN A 123 8.54 2.08 -16.03
CA ASN A 123 9.83 2.01 -15.33
C ASN A 123 10.28 3.40 -14.87
N ASN A 124 10.21 4.41 -15.74
CA ASN A 124 10.55 5.78 -15.40
C ASN A 124 9.66 6.34 -14.28
N PHE A 125 8.36 6.08 -14.34
CA PHE A 125 7.43 6.44 -13.27
C PHE A 125 7.84 5.77 -11.96
N CYS A 126 8.04 4.45 -11.94
CA CYS A 126 8.36 3.71 -10.71
C CYS A 126 9.70 4.12 -10.10
N TYR A 127 10.70 4.45 -10.93
CA TYR A 127 12.00 4.95 -10.46
C TYR A 127 11.85 6.29 -9.71
N ASN A 128 11.02 7.20 -10.23
CA ASN A 128 10.82 8.53 -9.66
C ASN A 128 9.73 8.59 -8.58
N ALA A 129 8.85 7.59 -8.53
CA ALA A 129 7.73 7.51 -7.61
C ALA A 129 8.21 7.35 -6.17
N LYS A 130 8.13 8.43 -5.39
CA LYS A 130 8.55 8.45 -3.98
C LYS A 130 7.76 7.47 -3.11
N PHE A 131 6.51 7.16 -3.49
CA PHE A 131 5.70 6.18 -2.77
C PHE A 131 6.23 4.74 -2.85
N LEU A 132 7.16 4.44 -3.74
CA LEU A 132 7.81 3.12 -3.84
C LEU A 132 9.12 3.06 -3.05
N ASN A 133 9.80 4.20 -2.90
CA ASN A 133 11.19 4.24 -2.45
C ASN A 133 11.36 4.80 -1.02
N GLN A 134 10.34 5.44 -0.46
CA GLN A 134 10.39 6.03 0.88
C GLN A 134 9.31 5.44 1.80
N PRO A 135 9.62 5.12 3.08
CA PRO A 135 8.65 4.52 4.00
C PRO A 135 7.43 5.42 4.19
N HIS A 136 7.73 6.70 4.42
CA HIS A 136 6.86 7.86 4.36
C HIS A 136 7.70 9.02 3.84
N TYR A 137 7.09 10.03 3.21
CA TYR A 137 7.86 11.21 2.83
C TYR A 137 7.13 12.52 3.12
N ASN A 138 7.89 13.46 3.69
CA ASN A 138 7.43 14.82 3.94
C ASN A 138 7.84 15.68 2.75
N SER A 139 6.88 16.33 2.10
CA SER A 139 7.18 17.34 1.10
C SER A 139 7.27 18.71 1.77
N VAL A 140 8.23 19.54 1.39
CA VAL A 140 8.44 20.87 1.99
C VAL A 140 7.21 21.79 1.83
N ALA A 141 6.31 21.49 0.89
CA ALA A 141 5.15 22.31 0.54
C ALA A 141 3.79 21.80 1.05
N ILE A 142 3.65 20.52 1.38
CA ILE A 142 2.37 19.86 1.75
C ILE A 142 2.70 18.72 2.70
N GLY A 143 1.84 18.43 3.69
CA GLY A 143 2.07 17.42 4.74
C GLY A 143 2.41 15.99 4.26
N ARG A 144 2.39 15.01 5.17
CA ARG A 144 2.84 13.64 4.91
C ARG A 144 2.19 13.06 3.64
N LYS A 145 3.02 12.66 2.67
CA LYS A 145 2.59 11.97 1.45
C LYS A 145 2.76 10.45 1.59
N PRO A 146 1.95 9.64 0.89
CA PRO A 146 2.05 8.18 0.94
C PRO A 146 3.44 7.67 0.54
N GLY A 147 4.04 6.85 1.40
CA GLY A 147 5.21 6.03 1.13
C GLY A 147 4.85 4.56 0.89
N TYR A 148 5.86 3.69 0.84
CA TYR A 148 5.63 2.27 0.56
C TYR A 148 4.89 1.57 1.69
N ILE A 149 5.00 2.08 2.92
CA ILE A 149 4.25 1.58 4.07
C ILE A 149 2.75 1.85 3.86
N ASP A 150 2.41 3.04 3.37
CA ASP A 150 1.03 3.39 3.09
C ASP A 150 0.46 2.51 1.96
N ALA A 151 1.26 2.16 0.94
CA ALA A 151 0.87 1.17 -0.08
C ALA A 151 0.67 -0.24 0.49
N PHE A 152 1.52 -0.70 1.42
CA PHE A 152 1.30 -1.97 2.13
C PHE A 152 0.04 -1.95 3.00
N ASN A 153 -0.32 -0.79 3.54
CA ASN A 153 -1.55 -0.59 4.31
C ASN A 153 -2.79 -0.39 3.41
N GLY A 154 -2.63 -0.45 2.08
CA GLY A 154 -3.72 -0.38 1.11
C GLY A 154 -4.14 1.04 0.70
N PHE A 155 -3.40 2.07 1.11
CA PHE A 155 -3.65 3.43 0.64
C PHE A 155 -3.21 3.58 -0.82
N VAL A 156 -4.10 4.14 -1.65
CA VAL A 156 -3.82 4.39 -3.07
C VAL A 156 -3.29 5.82 -3.23
N PRO A 157 -2.05 6.01 -3.71
CA PRO A 157 -1.53 7.35 -3.99
C PRO A 157 -2.25 8.00 -5.18
N GLU A 158 -2.60 9.29 -5.07
CA GLU A 158 -3.22 10.03 -6.18
C GLU A 158 -2.29 10.15 -7.40
N GLU A 159 -0.97 10.18 -7.14
CA GLU A 159 0.08 10.15 -8.16
C GLU A 159 -0.02 8.93 -9.08
N LEU A 160 -0.31 7.74 -8.52
CA LEU A 160 -0.49 6.51 -9.30
C LEU A 160 -1.74 6.57 -10.17
N VAL A 161 -2.86 7.07 -9.62
CA VAL A 161 -4.11 7.24 -10.37
C VAL A 161 -3.91 8.22 -11.53
N THR A 162 -3.24 9.34 -11.26
CA THR A 162 -2.94 10.37 -12.26
C THR A 162 -2.06 9.84 -13.38
N PHE A 163 -1.02 9.07 -13.05
CA PHE A 163 -0.16 8.42 -14.05
C PHE A 163 -0.97 7.47 -14.94
N ILE A 164 -1.76 6.55 -14.35
CA ILE A 164 -2.59 5.61 -15.14
C ILE A 164 -3.61 6.36 -16.01
N ARG A 165 -4.14 7.49 -15.53
CA ARG A 165 -5.11 8.33 -16.23
C ARG A 165 -4.56 8.96 -17.50
N GLN A 166 -3.25 9.17 -17.60
CA GLN A 166 -2.60 9.66 -18.82
C GLN A 166 -2.77 8.68 -19.99
N HIS A 167 -2.95 7.39 -19.69
CA HIS A 167 -3.12 6.34 -20.69
C HIS A 167 -4.58 5.87 -20.82
N ILE A 168 -5.34 5.88 -19.72
CA ILE A 168 -6.72 5.36 -19.69
C ILE A 168 -7.72 6.53 -19.65
N LEU A 169 -8.60 6.60 -20.65
CA LEU A 169 -9.58 7.69 -20.83
C LEU A 169 -10.66 7.80 -19.73
N SER A 170 -10.95 6.73 -18.99
CA SER A 170 -11.91 6.76 -17.90
C SER A 170 -11.20 6.90 -16.56
N TYR A 171 -11.57 7.94 -15.79
CA TYR A 171 -11.05 8.12 -14.44
C TYR A 171 -11.42 6.95 -13.52
N GLN A 172 -12.66 6.46 -13.62
CA GLN A 172 -13.11 5.33 -12.82
C GLN A 172 -12.29 4.08 -13.13
N THR A 173 -12.00 3.83 -14.41
CA THR A 173 -11.17 2.68 -14.81
C THR A 173 -9.74 2.84 -14.30
N ALA A 174 -9.14 4.03 -14.44
CA ALA A 174 -7.80 4.30 -13.92
C ALA A 174 -7.70 4.11 -12.39
N ALA A 175 -8.68 4.63 -11.65
CA ALA A 175 -8.76 4.49 -10.20
C ALA A 175 -8.94 3.03 -9.77
N ASN A 176 -9.80 2.27 -10.45
CA ASN A 176 -10.00 0.84 -10.19
C ASN A 176 -8.72 0.05 -10.48
N THR A 177 -8.01 0.36 -11.57
CA THR A 177 -6.74 -0.28 -11.92
C THR A 177 -5.66 0.02 -10.87
N ALA A 178 -5.56 1.27 -10.40
CA ALA A 178 -4.68 1.66 -9.30
C ALA A 178 -5.02 0.89 -8.01
N ALA A 179 -6.31 0.77 -7.67
CA ALA A 179 -6.77 0.01 -6.52
C ALA A 179 -6.35 -1.47 -6.61
N GLN A 180 -6.51 -2.12 -7.76
CA GLN A 180 -6.08 -3.50 -7.95
C GLN A 180 -4.56 -3.69 -7.78
N LEU A 181 -3.77 -2.74 -8.28
CA LEU A 181 -2.32 -2.76 -8.15
C LEU A 181 -1.85 -2.57 -6.70
N ILE A 182 -2.46 -1.65 -5.96
CA ILE A 182 -2.16 -1.42 -4.54
C ILE A 182 -2.67 -2.58 -3.68
N HIS A 183 -3.85 -3.13 -3.97
CA HIS A 183 -4.32 -4.35 -3.32
C HIS A 183 -3.31 -5.49 -3.51
N TRP A 184 -2.75 -5.64 -4.71
CA TRP A 184 -1.71 -6.64 -4.96
C TRP A 184 -0.45 -6.41 -4.09
N ILE A 185 0.04 -5.17 -3.95
CA ILE A 185 1.17 -4.83 -3.07
C ILE A 185 0.84 -5.20 -1.62
N SER A 186 -0.29 -4.70 -1.12
CA SER A 186 -0.77 -4.96 0.24
C SER A 186 -0.88 -6.46 0.52
N LEU A 187 -1.53 -7.22 -0.37
CA LEU A 187 -1.73 -8.65 -0.19
C LEU A 187 -0.40 -9.40 -0.14
N LYS A 188 0.62 -8.97 -0.89
CA LYS A 188 1.97 -9.54 -0.81
C LYS A 188 2.67 -9.15 0.50
N GLY A 189 2.55 -7.91 0.96
CA GLY A 189 3.05 -7.48 2.27
C GLY A 189 2.41 -8.28 3.40
N TYR A 190 1.08 -8.39 3.40
CA TYR A 190 0.32 -9.18 4.36
C TYR A 190 0.79 -10.65 4.41
N LYS A 191 0.88 -11.31 3.26
CA LYS A 191 1.23 -12.74 3.19
C LYS A 191 2.70 -13.05 3.46
N LYS A 192 3.61 -12.14 3.12
CA LYS A 192 5.07 -12.41 3.15
C LYS A 192 5.84 -11.65 4.22
N ILE A 193 5.26 -10.59 4.79
CA ILE A 193 5.90 -9.77 5.82
C ILE A 193 5.06 -9.76 7.08
N TRP A 194 3.72 -9.83 7.02
CA TRP A 194 2.92 -9.76 8.25
C TRP A 194 2.66 -11.12 8.89
N ILE A 195 2.23 -12.14 8.12
CA ILE A 195 1.86 -13.47 8.66
C ILE A 195 3.08 -14.36 8.99
N THR A 196 4.24 -14.08 8.39
CA THR A 196 5.49 -14.87 8.53
C THR A 196 6.23 -14.59 9.82
#